data_AF-A0A2V7SEB8-F1
#
_entry.id   AF-A0A2V7SEB8-F1
#
_cell.length_a   1.000
_cell.length_b   1.000
_cell.length_c   1.000
_cell.angle_alpha   90.00
_cell.angle_beta   90.00
_cell.angle_gamma   90.00
#
_symmetry.space_group_name_H-M   'P 1'
#
loop_
_entity.id
_entity.type
_entity.pdbx_description
1 polymer ?
#
loop_
_entity_poly.entity_id
_entity_poly.type
_entity_poly.pdbx_seq_one_letter_code
_entity_poly.pdbx_strand_id
1 'polypeptide(L)'
;MKGVAHVGVLQALIERGLAPSHIIGSSVGSLIGAAWAAGHSIPELREMAIGLRRKDVFVVAHADMAFKRMRSPALFRREPLEHLIARLIGDRTFTELNLPVVVNTVDINSGMQVFWGLTGLDEVRVGDAVFASCALPGYLPPREIRGHFYVDGATVDNLPVGAARALGGECILAVDVSASSALRADTQEEGFAAVFARATEVAMQSLLELRMRSWTTPPVYYIHPRVEHISMFSFDHLREVVEEGYRATSAALERPGEWPVAGDEGVYPKRRVIVRVERERCIGCGACLVQAPPGMFVLDAEGKAVVTTPEQEWSPTGGGFIRHCPTYAISARPAAAVAETLRRSG
;
A
#
# COMPACT_ATOMS: atom_id res chain seq x y z
N MET A 1 -6.11 8.89 -5.61
CA MET A 1 -7.07 7.78 -5.56
C MET A 1 -6.44 6.45 -5.96
N LYS A 2 -5.18 6.16 -5.58
CA LYS A 2 -4.45 4.96 -6.07
C LYS A 2 -5.12 3.63 -5.69
N GLY A 3 -5.86 3.59 -4.59
CA GLY A 3 -6.59 2.39 -4.16
C GLY A 3 -7.67 1.90 -5.12
N VAL A 4 -8.11 2.67 -6.13
CA VAL A 4 -9.02 2.12 -7.14
C VAL A 4 -8.38 1.01 -7.98
N ALA A 5 -7.04 0.87 -7.94
CA ALA A 5 -6.31 -0.24 -8.56
C ALA A 5 -6.80 -1.61 -8.04
N HIS A 6 -7.31 -1.67 -6.81
CA HIS A 6 -7.87 -2.90 -6.25
C HIS A 6 -9.03 -3.46 -7.07
N VAL A 7 -9.77 -2.64 -7.82
CA VAL A 7 -10.80 -3.12 -8.74
C VAL A 7 -10.18 -3.96 -9.86
N GLY A 8 -9.09 -3.48 -10.46
CA GLY A 8 -8.37 -4.22 -11.50
C GLY A 8 -7.72 -5.49 -10.96
N VAL A 9 -7.23 -5.46 -9.72
CA VAL A 9 -6.70 -6.66 -9.04
C VAL A 9 -7.80 -7.72 -8.89
N LEU A 10 -8.95 -7.34 -8.32
CA LEU A 10 -10.09 -8.25 -8.17
C LEU A 10 -10.53 -8.80 -9.52
N GLN A 11 -10.59 -7.96 -10.56
CA GLN A 11 -10.90 -8.38 -11.92
C GLN A 11 -9.96 -9.51 -12.40
N ALA A 12 -8.65 -9.30 -12.31
CA ALA A 12 -7.66 -10.26 -12.79
C ALA A 12 -7.66 -11.59 -12.01
N LEU A 13 -8.00 -11.56 -10.72
CA LEU A 13 -8.13 -12.75 -9.87
C LEU A 13 -9.37 -13.56 -10.23
N ILE A 14 -10.53 -12.90 -10.32
CA ILE A 14 -11.81 -13.56 -10.59
C ILE A 14 -11.86 -14.14 -12.00
N GLU A 15 -11.28 -13.46 -13.00
CA GLU A 15 -11.13 -14.01 -14.36
C GLU A 15 -10.33 -15.32 -14.42
N ARG A 16 -9.46 -15.58 -13.43
CA ARG A 16 -8.70 -16.83 -13.29
C ARG A 16 -9.30 -17.80 -12.27
N GLY A 17 -10.53 -17.55 -11.80
CA GLY A 17 -11.22 -18.41 -10.84
C GLY A 17 -10.64 -18.33 -9.42
N LEU A 18 -9.84 -17.31 -9.11
CA LEU A 18 -9.26 -17.11 -7.79
C LEU A 18 -10.11 -16.12 -6.99
N ALA A 19 -11.00 -16.63 -6.15
CA ALA A 19 -11.75 -15.81 -5.21
C ALA A 19 -11.03 -15.82 -3.84
N PRO A 20 -10.70 -14.64 -3.27
CA PRO A 20 -10.16 -14.60 -1.91
C PRO A 20 -11.20 -15.09 -0.91
N SER A 21 -10.75 -15.80 0.14
CA SER A 21 -11.64 -16.24 1.23
C SER A 21 -11.96 -15.13 2.23
N HIS A 22 -11.07 -14.14 2.33
CA HIS A 22 -11.19 -12.98 3.21
C HIS A 22 -10.61 -11.75 2.50
N ILE A 23 -11.15 -10.58 2.79
CA ILE A 23 -10.54 -9.30 2.39
C ILE A 23 -10.16 -8.52 3.63
N ILE A 24 -8.96 -7.96 3.63
CA ILE A 24 -8.49 -7.11 4.71
C ILE A 24 -8.01 -5.81 4.08
N GLY A 25 -8.62 -4.71 4.48
CA GLY A 25 -8.41 -3.42 3.84
C GLY A 25 -8.10 -2.31 4.84
N SER A 26 -7.30 -1.36 4.38
CA SER A 26 -7.17 -0.02 4.98
C SER A 26 -7.53 1.02 3.93
N SER A 27 -8.16 2.12 4.35
CA SER A 27 -8.52 3.23 3.46
C SER A 27 -9.32 2.77 2.24
N VAL A 28 -9.03 3.28 1.05
CA VAL A 28 -9.70 2.89 -0.20
C VAL A 28 -9.69 1.36 -0.44
N GLY A 29 -8.69 0.61 0.07
CA GLY A 29 -8.69 -0.85 0.02
C GLY A 29 -9.88 -1.48 0.77
N SER A 30 -10.22 -0.92 1.94
CA SER A 30 -11.41 -1.32 2.70
C SER A 30 -12.70 -0.98 1.96
N LEU A 31 -12.76 0.20 1.32
CA LEU A 31 -13.93 0.63 0.55
C LEU A 31 -14.23 -0.31 -0.62
N ILE A 32 -13.21 -0.60 -1.45
CA ILE A 32 -13.39 -1.50 -2.61
C ILE A 32 -13.69 -2.93 -2.15
N GLY A 33 -12.98 -3.41 -1.12
CA GLY A 33 -13.21 -4.73 -0.53
C GLY A 33 -14.63 -4.91 0.01
N ALA A 34 -15.09 -3.95 0.81
CA ALA A 34 -16.44 -3.94 1.37
C ALA A 34 -17.52 -3.79 0.29
N ALA A 35 -17.31 -2.94 -0.72
CA ALA A 35 -18.26 -2.78 -1.82
C ALA A 35 -18.42 -4.07 -2.64
N TRP A 36 -17.32 -4.78 -2.91
CA TRP A 36 -17.38 -6.08 -3.58
C TRP A 36 -18.07 -7.14 -2.70
N ALA A 37 -17.71 -7.22 -1.41
CA ALA A 37 -18.36 -8.12 -0.46
C ALA A 37 -19.85 -7.80 -0.22
N ALA A 38 -20.27 -6.55 -0.43
CA ALA A 38 -21.66 -6.11 -0.39
C ALA A 38 -22.48 -6.53 -1.63
N GLY A 39 -21.83 -7.15 -2.63
CA GLY A 39 -22.49 -7.78 -3.79
C GLY A 39 -22.35 -7.04 -5.11
N HIS A 40 -21.57 -5.96 -5.18
CA HIS A 40 -21.30 -5.31 -6.47
C HIS A 40 -20.49 -6.20 -7.41
N SER A 41 -20.88 -6.25 -8.68
CA SER A 41 -20.09 -6.91 -9.70
C SER A 41 -18.82 -6.12 -10.05
N ILE A 42 -17.79 -6.81 -10.54
CA ILE A 42 -16.54 -6.17 -10.96
C ILE A 42 -16.76 -5.09 -12.05
N PRO A 43 -17.60 -5.31 -13.09
CA PRO A 43 -17.90 -4.25 -14.05
C PRO A 43 -18.54 -3.01 -13.42
N GLU A 44 -19.46 -3.17 -12.46
CA GLU A 44 -20.07 -2.03 -11.76
C GLU A 44 -19.03 -1.26 -10.94
N LEU A 45 -18.19 -1.96 -10.17
CA LEU A 45 -17.12 -1.35 -9.39
C LEU A 45 -16.14 -0.58 -10.29
N ARG A 46 -15.85 -1.13 -11.47
CA ARG A 46 -14.97 -0.52 -12.46
C ARG A 46 -15.55 0.75 -13.04
N GLU A 47 -16.81 0.74 -13.47
CA GLU A 47 -17.47 1.94 -13.98
C GLU A 47 -17.57 3.04 -12.90
N MET A 48 -17.92 2.66 -11.67
CA MET A 48 -17.96 3.60 -10.54
C MET A 48 -16.57 4.17 -10.21
N ALA A 49 -15.53 3.33 -10.22
CA ALA A 49 -14.16 3.75 -9.95
C ALA A 49 -13.63 4.74 -11.00
N ILE A 50 -13.89 4.48 -12.28
CA ILE A 50 -13.45 5.33 -13.40
C ILE A 50 -14.28 6.63 -13.47
N GLY A 51 -15.56 6.57 -13.10
CA GLY A 51 -16.47 7.72 -13.10
C GLY A 51 -16.34 8.66 -11.89
N LEU A 52 -15.55 8.27 -10.88
CA LEU A 52 -15.42 9.01 -9.63
C LEU A 52 -14.78 10.39 -9.85
N ARG A 53 -15.36 11.42 -9.26
CA ARG A 53 -14.84 12.80 -9.34
C ARG A 53 -14.41 13.27 -7.97
N ARG A 54 -13.52 14.28 -7.96
CA ARG A 54 -13.05 14.90 -6.71
C ARG A 54 -14.19 15.30 -5.77
N LYS A 55 -15.26 15.91 -6.30
CA LYS A 55 -16.43 16.36 -5.52
C LYS A 55 -17.20 15.23 -4.83
N ASP A 56 -17.04 13.99 -5.29
CA ASP A 56 -17.73 12.83 -4.72
C ASP A 56 -17.05 12.34 -3.42
N VAL A 57 -15.84 12.83 -3.13
CA VAL A 57 -15.05 12.44 -1.95
C VAL A 57 -14.56 13.67 -1.18
N PHE A 58 -14.02 14.66 -1.88
CA PHE A 58 -13.36 15.82 -1.32
C PHE A 58 -14.09 17.12 -1.69
N VAL A 59 -14.85 17.62 -0.73
CA VAL A 59 -15.41 18.98 -0.75
C VAL A 59 -14.82 19.75 0.42
N VAL A 60 -14.19 20.89 0.14
CA VAL A 60 -13.50 21.70 1.14
C VAL A 60 -14.48 22.21 2.20
N ALA A 61 -14.10 22.09 3.47
CA ALA A 61 -14.87 22.57 4.61
C ALA A 61 -14.65 24.07 4.84
N HIS A 62 -15.01 24.91 3.86
CA HIS A 62 -14.72 26.36 3.86
C HIS A 62 -15.19 27.07 5.14
N ALA A 63 -16.37 26.73 5.66
CA ALA A 63 -16.89 27.33 6.89
C ALA A 63 -16.03 26.97 8.11
N ASP A 64 -15.73 25.69 8.33
CA ASP A 64 -14.87 25.27 9.44
C ASP A 64 -13.46 25.86 9.34
N MET A 65 -12.87 25.91 8.14
CA MET A 65 -11.58 26.55 7.92
C MET A 65 -11.60 28.05 8.19
N ALA A 66 -12.68 28.75 7.83
CA ALA A 66 -12.84 30.19 8.07
C ALA A 66 -13.04 30.52 9.55
N PHE A 67 -13.90 29.76 10.25
CA PHE A 67 -14.29 30.04 11.64
C PHE A 67 -13.35 29.41 12.68
N LYS A 68 -12.86 28.19 12.43
CA LYS A 68 -12.01 27.45 13.38
C LYS A 68 -10.52 27.52 13.02
N ARG A 69 -10.15 27.89 11.79
CA ARG A 69 -8.76 27.99 11.31
C ARG A 69 -7.96 26.73 11.66
N MET A 70 -6.85 26.87 12.39
CA MET A 70 -6.02 25.74 12.84
C MET A 70 -6.73 24.77 13.81
N ARG A 71 -7.90 25.14 14.37
CA ARG A 71 -8.74 24.24 15.17
C ARG A 71 -9.75 23.46 14.34
N SER A 72 -9.76 23.62 13.01
CA SER A 72 -10.58 22.76 12.14
C SER A 72 -10.06 21.32 12.23
N PRO A 73 -10.92 20.33 12.49
CA PRO A 73 -10.48 18.93 12.60
C PRO A 73 -10.07 18.33 11.25
N ALA A 74 -10.48 18.94 10.14
CA ALA A 74 -10.26 18.42 8.79
C ALA A 74 -10.31 19.52 7.72
N LEU A 75 -9.69 19.25 6.57
CA LEU A 75 -9.77 20.09 5.36
C LEU A 75 -11.04 19.84 4.55
N PHE A 76 -11.55 18.62 4.57
CA PHE A 76 -12.70 18.19 3.78
C PHE A 76 -13.90 17.81 4.66
N ARG A 77 -15.08 18.00 4.10
CA ARG A 77 -16.36 17.61 4.68
C ARG A 77 -16.52 16.08 4.69
N ARG A 78 -17.23 15.56 5.69
CA ARG A 78 -17.55 14.12 5.79
C ARG A 78 -18.60 13.67 4.77
N GLU A 79 -19.58 14.53 4.47
CA GLU A 79 -20.80 14.09 3.81
C GLU A 79 -20.56 13.46 2.43
N PRO A 80 -19.70 13.99 1.52
CA PRO A 80 -19.50 13.36 0.21
C PRO A 80 -19.06 11.90 0.29
N LEU A 81 -18.07 11.61 1.15
CA LEU A 81 -17.59 10.25 1.35
C LEU A 81 -18.64 9.37 2.03
N GLU A 82 -19.41 9.89 3.00
CA GLU A 82 -20.53 9.14 3.60
C GLU A 82 -21.59 8.75 2.57
N HIS A 83 -21.96 9.66 1.66
CA HIS A 83 -22.91 9.35 0.59
C HIS A 83 -22.34 8.32 -0.40
N LEU A 84 -21.05 8.40 -0.73
CA LEU A 84 -20.39 7.40 -1.57
C LEU A 84 -20.44 6.01 -0.90
N ILE A 85 -20.07 5.93 0.38
CA ILE A 85 -20.08 4.70 1.17
C ILE A 85 -21.50 4.12 1.27
N ALA A 86 -22.49 4.95 1.59
CA ALA A 86 -23.89 4.52 1.68
C ALA A 86 -24.41 3.94 0.36
N ARG A 87 -24.02 4.50 -0.80
CA ARG A 87 -24.38 3.95 -2.11
C ARG A 87 -23.72 2.60 -2.40
N LEU A 88 -22.47 2.42 -1.97
CA LEU A 88 -21.68 1.22 -2.27
C LEU A 88 -21.93 0.05 -1.32
N ILE A 89 -22.21 0.34 -0.05
CA ILE A 89 -22.25 -0.67 1.02
C ILE A 89 -23.63 -0.73 1.66
N GLY A 90 -24.44 0.32 1.57
CA GLY A 90 -25.75 0.39 2.19
C GLY A 90 -25.67 0.42 3.72
N ASP A 91 -26.76 -0.01 4.35
CA ASP A 91 -26.86 -0.14 5.81
C ASP A 91 -26.68 -1.60 6.23
N ARG A 92 -25.41 -2.04 6.31
CA ARG A 92 -25.03 -3.42 6.61
C ARG A 92 -24.00 -3.48 7.73
N THR A 93 -24.08 -4.54 8.52
CA THR A 93 -23.04 -5.03 9.42
C THR A 93 -22.14 -6.03 8.70
N PHE A 94 -21.03 -6.45 9.32
CA PHE A 94 -20.07 -7.34 8.68
C PHE A 94 -20.63 -8.74 8.42
N THR A 95 -21.56 -9.19 9.26
CA THR A 95 -22.23 -10.50 9.13
C THR A 95 -23.18 -10.59 7.94
N GLU A 96 -23.59 -9.45 7.38
CA GLU A 96 -24.52 -9.35 6.25
C GLU A 96 -23.80 -9.28 4.89
N LEU A 97 -22.46 -9.35 4.87
CA LEU A 97 -21.66 -9.36 3.64
C LEU A 97 -21.56 -10.77 3.06
N ASN A 98 -21.40 -10.87 1.74
CA ASN A 98 -21.25 -12.14 1.03
C ASN A 98 -19.88 -12.81 1.25
N LEU A 99 -18.92 -12.06 1.79
CA LEU A 99 -17.55 -12.52 2.08
C LEU A 99 -17.05 -11.83 3.35
N PRO A 100 -16.27 -12.52 4.20
CA PRO A 100 -15.61 -11.89 5.34
C PRO A 100 -14.71 -10.70 4.93
N VAL A 101 -14.96 -9.54 5.53
CA VAL A 101 -14.15 -8.34 5.37
C VAL A 101 -13.65 -7.88 6.72
N VAL A 102 -12.37 -7.52 6.79
CA VAL A 102 -11.76 -6.85 7.93
C VAL A 102 -11.31 -5.45 7.54
N VAL A 103 -11.66 -4.47 8.38
CA VAL A 103 -11.34 -3.05 8.15
C VAL A 103 -10.42 -2.53 9.23
N ASN A 104 -9.25 -2.06 8.83
CA ASN A 104 -8.23 -1.51 9.72
C ASN A 104 -8.49 -0.03 10.04
N THR A 105 -8.43 0.33 11.32
CA THR A 105 -8.58 1.71 11.83
C THR A 105 -7.69 1.94 13.04
N VAL A 106 -7.52 3.21 13.45
CA VAL A 106 -6.80 3.57 14.66
C VAL A 106 -7.64 4.53 15.50
N ASP A 107 -7.84 4.22 16.79
CA ASP A 107 -8.38 5.19 17.75
C ASP A 107 -7.35 6.30 17.96
N ILE A 108 -7.69 7.53 17.57
CA ILE A 108 -6.76 8.65 17.56
C ILE A 108 -6.33 9.09 18.97
N ASN A 109 -7.15 8.80 19.99
CA ASN A 109 -6.87 9.24 21.36
C ASN A 109 -5.94 8.26 22.09
N SER A 110 -6.12 6.96 21.87
CA SER A 110 -5.32 5.91 22.52
C SER A 110 -4.15 5.40 21.66
N GLY A 111 -4.20 5.64 20.34
CA GLY A 111 -3.28 5.01 19.38
C GLY A 111 -3.59 3.53 19.14
N MET A 112 -4.70 3.01 19.68
CA MET A 112 -5.08 1.61 19.55
C MET A 112 -5.51 1.29 18.12
N GLN A 113 -4.83 0.32 17.50
CA GLN A 113 -5.24 -0.23 16.21
C GLN A 113 -6.42 -1.19 16.41
N VAL A 114 -7.47 -1.03 15.61
CA VAL A 114 -8.70 -1.83 15.68
C VAL A 114 -9.05 -2.39 14.31
N PHE A 115 -9.32 -3.69 14.28
CA PHE A 115 -9.70 -4.45 13.10
C PHE A 115 -11.19 -4.84 13.18
N TRP A 116 -12.04 -4.04 12.53
CA TRP A 116 -13.49 -4.29 12.48
C TRP A 116 -13.80 -5.49 11.58
N GLY A 117 -14.84 -6.25 11.90
CA GLY A 117 -15.18 -7.51 11.23
C GLY A 117 -14.53 -8.75 11.84
N LEU A 118 -13.63 -8.60 12.80
CA LEU A 118 -13.22 -9.69 13.69
C LEU A 118 -14.33 -10.01 14.70
N THR A 119 -14.27 -11.19 15.30
CA THR A 119 -15.23 -11.65 16.33
C THR A 119 -15.42 -10.60 17.44
N GLY A 120 -16.66 -10.17 17.64
CA GLY A 120 -17.03 -9.15 18.64
C GLY A 120 -16.90 -7.70 18.16
N LEU A 121 -16.38 -7.50 16.94
CA LEU A 121 -16.23 -6.21 16.26
C LEU A 121 -16.95 -6.17 14.91
N ASP A 122 -17.87 -7.11 14.68
CA ASP A 122 -18.61 -7.38 13.44
C ASP A 122 -20.04 -6.83 13.41
N GLU A 123 -20.57 -6.42 14.58
CA GLU A 123 -21.87 -5.75 14.70
C GLU A 123 -21.86 -4.27 14.29
N VAL A 124 -20.67 -3.68 14.11
CA VAL A 124 -20.55 -2.28 13.68
C VAL A 124 -20.97 -2.16 12.22
N ARG A 125 -21.65 -1.06 11.85
CA ARG A 125 -22.00 -0.79 10.46
C ARG A 125 -20.72 -0.73 9.64
N VAL A 126 -20.65 -1.50 8.56
CA VAL A 126 -19.48 -1.56 7.67
C VAL A 126 -19.15 -0.17 7.14
N GLY A 127 -20.18 0.63 6.82
CA GLY A 127 -20.00 2.01 6.38
C GLY A 127 -19.28 2.91 7.40
N ASP A 128 -19.50 2.71 8.70
CA ASP A 128 -18.83 3.48 9.75
C ASP A 128 -17.34 3.10 9.84
N ALA A 129 -17.05 1.80 9.84
CA ALA A 129 -15.69 1.28 9.85
C ALA A 129 -14.92 1.70 8.59
N VAL A 130 -15.53 1.61 7.40
CA VAL A 130 -14.93 2.04 6.13
C VAL A 130 -14.71 3.54 6.08
N PHE A 131 -15.66 4.35 6.58
CA PHE A 131 -15.45 5.80 6.69
C PHE A 131 -14.27 6.11 7.59
N ALA A 132 -14.22 5.51 8.78
CA ALA A 132 -13.10 5.67 9.72
C ALA A 132 -11.77 5.29 9.05
N SER A 133 -11.75 4.15 8.35
CA SER A 133 -10.57 3.67 7.64
C SER A 133 -10.13 4.57 6.50
N CYS A 134 -11.03 5.36 5.89
CA CYS A 134 -10.71 6.36 4.88
C CYS A 134 -10.40 7.75 5.47
N ALA A 135 -10.59 7.95 6.78
CA ALA A 135 -10.48 9.26 7.43
C ALA A 135 -9.01 9.62 7.72
N LEU A 136 -8.26 9.97 6.68
CA LEU A 136 -6.86 10.37 6.81
C LEU A 136 -6.74 11.63 7.71
N PRO A 137 -5.92 11.60 8.79
CA PRO A 137 -5.81 12.71 9.74
C PRO A 137 -5.48 14.04 9.06
N GLY A 138 -6.21 15.09 9.44
CA GLY A 138 -6.09 16.43 8.86
C GLY A 138 -6.87 16.64 7.55
N TYR A 139 -7.22 15.58 6.82
CA TYR A 139 -7.99 15.69 5.57
C TYR A 139 -9.47 15.43 5.77
N LEU A 140 -9.81 14.38 6.52
CA LEU A 140 -11.19 14.00 6.85
C LEU A 140 -11.34 13.91 8.37
N PRO A 141 -12.54 14.22 8.91
CA PRO A 141 -12.75 14.21 10.35
C PRO A 141 -12.74 12.76 10.89
N PRO A 142 -12.26 12.53 12.11
CA PRO A 142 -12.38 11.22 12.76
C PRO A 142 -13.83 10.74 12.85
N ARG A 143 -14.04 9.43 12.74
CA ARG A 143 -15.35 8.79 12.89
C ARG A 143 -15.58 8.41 14.34
N GLU A 144 -16.70 8.83 14.91
CA GLU A 144 -17.12 8.31 16.20
C GLU A 144 -17.76 6.92 16.03
N ILE A 145 -17.26 5.92 16.74
CA ILE A 145 -17.85 4.58 16.83
C ILE A 145 -17.88 4.20 18.31
N ARG A 146 -19.07 3.96 18.87
CA ARG A 146 -19.27 3.57 20.28
C ARG A 146 -18.55 4.51 21.28
N GLY A 147 -18.54 5.82 21.02
CA GLY A 147 -17.93 6.84 21.89
C GLY A 147 -16.42 7.05 21.73
N HIS A 148 -15.77 6.32 20.81
CA HIS A 148 -14.35 6.46 20.48
C HIS A 148 -14.17 7.06 19.08
N PHE A 149 -13.04 7.72 18.83
CA PHE A 149 -12.80 8.44 17.57
C PHE A 149 -11.71 7.76 16.75
N TYR A 150 -12.07 7.30 15.55
CA TYR A 150 -11.21 6.50 14.70
C TYR A 150 -10.81 7.24 13.43
N VAL A 151 -9.58 7.00 12.99
CA VAL A 151 -8.97 7.54 11.77
C VAL A 151 -8.42 6.40 10.90
N ASP A 152 -7.89 6.77 9.72
CA ASP A 152 -7.30 5.84 8.77
C ASP A 152 -6.25 4.94 9.43
N GLY A 153 -6.48 3.63 9.32
CA GLY A 153 -5.63 2.60 9.90
C GLY A 153 -4.21 2.59 9.32
N ALA A 154 -4.04 3.19 8.16
CA ALA A 154 -2.76 3.27 7.48
C ALA A 154 -1.74 4.15 8.21
N THR A 155 -2.19 4.93 9.21
CA THR A 155 -1.32 5.64 10.18
C THR A 155 -0.39 4.70 10.95
N VAL A 156 -0.83 3.45 11.18
CA VAL A 156 -0.06 2.40 11.89
C VAL A 156 0.23 1.21 10.98
N ASP A 157 -0.68 0.89 10.07
CA ASP A 157 -0.60 -0.28 9.22
C ASP A 157 -1.30 -0.08 7.88
N ASN A 158 -0.54 0.37 6.87
CA ASN A 158 -1.08 0.59 5.53
C ASN A 158 -1.34 -0.71 4.74
N LEU A 159 -0.73 -1.83 5.15
CA LEU A 159 -0.87 -3.13 4.48
C LEU A 159 -1.02 -4.22 5.56
N PRO A 160 -2.25 -4.42 6.08
CA PRO A 160 -2.53 -5.18 7.30
C PRO A 160 -2.41 -6.70 7.15
N VAL A 161 -1.29 -7.19 6.61
CA VAL A 161 -0.98 -8.62 6.45
C VAL A 161 -0.94 -9.37 7.79
N GLY A 162 -0.66 -8.66 8.89
CA GLY A 162 -0.72 -9.20 10.24
C GLY A 162 -2.11 -9.72 10.62
N ALA A 163 -3.16 -9.01 10.21
CA ALA A 163 -4.54 -9.44 10.45
C ALA A 163 -4.89 -10.71 9.65
N ALA A 164 -4.34 -10.86 8.43
CA ALA A 164 -4.55 -12.08 7.63
C ALA A 164 -3.94 -13.32 8.29
N ARG A 165 -2.79 -13.17 8.94
CA ARG A 165 -2.19 -14.24 9.74
C ARG A 165 -3.10 -14.64 10.92
N ALA A 166 -3.68 -13.67 11.62
CA ALA A 166 -4.57 -13.94 12.75
C ALA A 166 -5.85 -14.68 12.35
N LEU A 167 -6.29 -14.51 11.10
CA LEU A 167 -7.44 -15.21 10.50
C LEU A 167 -7.08 -16.59 9.91
N GLY A 168 -5.84 -17.06 10.06
CA GLY A 168 -5.42 -18.36 9.56
C GLY A 168 -5.18 -18.40 8.04
N GLY A 169 -4.87 -17.27 7.41
CA GLY A 169 -4.49 -17.26 6.00
C GLY A 169 -3.23 -18.10 5.74
N GLU A 170 -3.29 -19.02 4.78
CA GLU A 170 -2.16 -19.88 4.40
C GLU A 170 -1.23 -19.23 3.37
N CYS A 171 -1.76 -18.31 2.56
CA CYS A 171 -1.04 -17.49 1.61
C CYS A 171 -1.71 -16.12 1.54
N ILE A 172 -0.94 -15.04 1.68
CA ILE A 172 -1.47 -13.68 1.68
C ILE A 172 -1.14 -13.02 0.36
N LEU A 173 -2.16 -12.61 -0.39
CA LEU A 173 -1.97 -11.71 -1.53
C LEU A 173 -2.00 -10.26 -1.05
N ALA A 174 -0.84 -9.61 -0.99
CA ALA A 174 -0.72 -8.25 -0.49
C ALA A 174 -0.61 -7.27 -1.66
N VAL A 175 -1.58 -6.37 -1.79
CA VAL A 175 -1.61 -5.36 -2.86
C VAL A 175 -1.19 -4.02 -2.30
N ASP A 176 0.00 -3.57 -2.67
CA ASP A 176 0.49 -2.27 -2.26
C ASP A 176 0.36 -1.25 -3.40
N VAL A 177 -0.47 -0.25 -3.20
CA VAL A 177 -0.67 0.90 -4.11
C VAL A 177 0.08 2.15 -3.64
N SER A 178 0.97 2.02 -2.66
CA SER A 178 1.82 3.10 -2.18
C SER A 178 2.80 3.56 -3.28
N ALA A 179 3.32 4.78 -3.13
CA ALA A 179 4.29 5.35 -4.07
C ALA A 179 5.70 5.31 -3.48
N SER A 180 6.20 4.10 -3.21
CA SER A 180 7.48 3.84 -2.54
C SER A 180 8.72 4.37 -3.28
N SER A 181 8.60 4.62 -4.59
CA SER A 181 9.71 4.97 -5.49
C SER A 181 9.50 6.28 -6.27
N ALA A 182 8.39 6.99 -6.03
CA ALA A 182 8.08 8.21 -6.78
C ALA A 182 9.03 9.35 -6.41
N LEU A 183 9.86 9.76 -7.36
CA LEU A 183 10.50 11.06 -7.36
C LEU A 183 9.43 12.10 -7.68
N ARG A 184 9.00 12.86 -6.65
CA ARG A 184 8.18 14.05 -6.85
C ARG A 184 9.10 15.26 -6.93
N ALA A 185 8.93 16.05 -7.99
CA ALA A 185 9.52 17.38 -8.06
C ALA A 185 8.60 18.37 -7.34
N ASP A 186 9.20 19.39 -6.73
CA ASP A 186 8.54 20.63 -6.32
C ASP A 186 7.35 20.52 -5.34
N THR A 187 7.26 19.44 -4.57
CA THR A 187 6.21 19.29 -3.54
C THR A 187 6.21 20.43 -2.51
N GLN A 188 7.37 21.06 -2.26
CA GLN A 188 7.48 22.23 -1.38
C GLN A 188 6.69 23.45 -1.90
N GLU A 189 6.38 23.51 -3.19
CA GLU A 189 5.69 24.63 -3.84
C GLU A 189 4.17 24.41 -3.93
N GLU A 190 3.69 23.20 -3.65
CA GLU A 190 2.27 22.82 -3.73
C GLU A 190 1.46 23.14 -2.44
N GLY A 191 2.10 23.77 -1.45
CA GLY A 191 1.46 24.25 -0.22
C GLY A 191 1.33 23.21 0.90
N PHE A 192 0.82 23.66 2.06
CA PHE A 192 0.82 22.88 3.31
C PHE A 192 0.18 21.49 3.18
N ALA A 193 -0.99 21.40 2.51
CA ALA A 193 -1.69 20.14 2.36
C ALA A 193 -0.94 19.12 1.48
N ALA A 194 -0.15 19.56 0.50
CA ALA A 194 0.67 18.67 -0.31
C ALA A 194 1.91 18.20 0.45
N VAL A 195 2.59 19.12 1.15
CA VAL A 195 3.75 18.82 1.99
C VAL A 195 3.39 17.84 3.11
N PHE A 196 2.27 18.08 3.81
CA PHE A 196 1.80 17.20 4.88
C PHE A 196 1.43 15.81 4.35
N ALA A 197 0.72 15.72 3.21
CA ALA A 197 0.41 14.43 2.58
C ALA A 197 1.67 13.66 2.25
N ARG A 198 2.68 14.34 1.71
CA ARG A 198 3.94 13.70 1.35
C ARG A 198 4.70 13.22 2.59
N ALA A 199 4.77 14.01 3.64
CA ALA A 199 5.40 13.60 4.90
C ALA A 199 4.71 12.35 5.50
N THR A 200 3.38 12.34 5.51
CA THR A 200 2.59 11.19 5.95
C THR A 200 2.85 9.96 5.07
N GLU A 201 2.86 10.11 3.74
CA GLU A 201 3.15 9.02 2.79
C GLU A 201 4.56 8.42 3.01
N VAL A 202 5.57 9.26 3.32
CA VAL A 202 6.94 8.81 3.67
C VAL A 202 6.97 8.03 4.99
N ALA A 203 6.26 8.51 6.01
CA ALA A 203 6.19 7.83 7.30
C ALA A 203 5.52 6.46 7.18
N MET A 204 4.37 6.40 6.51
CA MET A 204 3.63 5.16 6.25
C MET A 204 4.48 4.14 5.49
N GLN A 205 5.20 4.60 4.47
CA GLN A 205 6.11 3.75 3.69
C GLN A 205 7.24 3.17 4.55
N SER A 206 7.83 4.00 5.43
CA SER A 206 8.90 3.56 6.31
C SER A 206 8.42 2.46 7.28
N LEU A 207 7.21 2.62 7.84
CA LEU A 207 6.59 1.61 8.69
C LEU A 207 6.29 0.30 7.93
N LEU A 208 5.76 0.40 6.71
CA LEU A 208 5.49 -0.75 5.85
C LEU A 208 6.79 -1.53 5.56
N GLU A 209 7.86 -0.83 5.18
CA GLU A 209 9.15 -1.48 4.91
C GLU A 209 9.70 -2.20 6.13
N LEU A 210 9.64 -1.58 7.32
CA LEU A 210 10.10 -2.22 8.55
C LEU A 210 9.34 -3.52 8.86
N ARG A 211 8.01 -3.51 8.68
CA ARG A 211 7.19 -4.71 8.88
C ARG A 211 7.49 -5.77 7.83
N MET A 212 7.61 -5.40 6.56
CA MET A 212 7.80 -6.36 5.48
C MET A 212 9.20 -6.98 5.48
N ARG A 213 10.23 -6.23 5.91
CA ARG A 213 11.60 -6.76 6.07
C ARG A 213 11.71 -7.84 7.15
N SER A 214 10.83 -7.81 8.15
CA SER A 214 10.81 -8.78 9.26
C SER A 214 9.75 -9.86 9.10
N TRP A 215 9.02 -9.88 7.97
CA TRP A 215 7.93 -10.82 7.75
C TRP A 215 8.44 -12.23 7.45
N THR A 216 7.86 -13.23 8.12
CA THR A 216 8.24 -14.64 7.98
C THR A 216 7.08 -15.49 7.48
N THR A 217 6.02 -15.68 8.25
CA THR A 217 4.93 -16.61 7.92
C THR A 217 3.56 -16.01 8.25
N PRO A 218 2.49 -16.34 7.50
CA PRO A 218 2.44 -17.12 6.24
C PRO A 218 3.13 -16.37 5.07
N PRO A 219 3.46 -17.04 3.96
CA PRO A 219 4.10 -16.39 2.84
C PRO A 219 3.19 -15.30 2.23
N VAL A 220 3.79 -14.18 1.87
CA VAL A 220 3.10 -13.05 1.23
C VAL A 220 3.50 -12.99 -0.24
N TYR A 221 2.53 -13.04 -1.15
CA TYR A 221 2.74 -12.65 -2.54
C TYR A 221 2.41 -11.16 -2.71
N TYR A 222 3.42 -10.36 -3.02
CA TYR A 222 3.36 -8.91 -3.09
C TYR A 222 3.09 -8.43 -4.52
N ILE A 223 1.95 -7.78 -4.71
CA ILE A 223 1.57 -7.12 -5.97
C ILE A 223 1.75 -5.61 -5.78
N HIS A 224 2.54 -4.99 -6.66
CA HIS A 224 2.76 -3.54 -6.68
C HIS A 224 2.34 -2.96 -8.05
N PRO A 225 1.10 -2.46 -8.19
CA PRO A 225 0.69 -1.74 -9.39
C PRO A 225 1.54 -0.48 -9.62
N ARG A 226 1.86 -0.17 -10.89
CA ARG A 226 2.78 0.94 -11.25
C ARG A 226 2.09 2.30 -11.23
N VAL A 227 1.66 2.72 -10.05
CA VAL A 227 0.87 3.95 -9.84
C VAL A 227 1.64 5.00 -9.03
N GLU A 228 2.95 4.85 -8.89
CA GLU A 228 3.77 5.69 -8.02
C GLU A 228 3.83 7.14 -8.52
N HIS A 229 3.84 7.32 -9.84
CA HIS A 229 3.84 8.63 -10.50
C HIS A 229 2.54 9.42 -10.30
N ILE A 230 1.47 8.78 -9.78
CA ILE A 230 0.17 9.41 -9.58
C ILE A 230 0.06 9.92 -8.13
N SER A 231 -0.34 11.18 -7.98
CA SER A 231 -0.54 11.79 -6.66
C SER A 231 -1.67 11.12 -5.86
N MET A 232 -1.51 11.06 -4.53
CA MET A 232 -2.46 10.45 -3.59
C MET A 232 -3.89 10.97 -3.78
N PHE A 233 -4.07 12.25 -4.10
CA PHE A 233 -5.38 12.89 -4.29
C PHE A 233 -5.74 13.21 -5.74
N SER A 234 -5.02 12.66 -6.73
CA SER A 234 -5.40 12.82 -8.15
C SER A 234 -6.59 11.93 -8.52
N PHE A 235 -7.43 12.45 -9.40
CA PHE A 235 -8.60 11.80 -10.01
C PHE A 235 -8.48 11.74 -11.55
N ASP A 236 -7.38 12.21 -12.13
CA ASP A 236 -7.25 12.38 -13.59
C ASP A 236 -6.88 11.06 -14.29
N HIS A 237 -6.26 10.14 -13.55
CA HIS A 237 -5.69 8.89 -14.06
C HIS A 237 -6.44 7.64 -13.58
N LEU A 238 -7.72 7.75 -13.19
CA LEU A 238 -8.43 6.63 -12.55
C LEU A 238 -8.51 5.37 -13.43
N ARG A 239 -8.70 5.54 -14.74
CA ARG A 239 -8.68 4.42 -15.69
C ARG A 239 -7.32 3.73 -15.71
N GLU A 240 -6.25 4.50 -15.80
CA GLU A 240 -4.87 3.98 -15.75
C GLU A 240 -4.61 3.23 -14.44
N VAL A 241 -5.01 3.79 -13.29
CA VAL A 241 -4.85 3.15 -11.98
C VAL A 241 -5.54 1.79 -11.93
N VAL A 242 -6.78 1.68 -12.43
CA VAL A 242 -7.50 0.39 -12.51
C VAL A 242 -6.75 -0.59 -13.44
N GLU A 243 -6.30 -0.13 -14.60
CA GLU A 243 -5.54 -0.94 -15.55
C GLU A 243 -4.20 -1.44 -15.00
N GLU A 244 -3.47 -0.62 -14.24
CA GLU A 244 -2.23 -1.05 -13.59
C GLU A 244 -2.48 -2.15 -12.55
N GLY A 245 -3.59 -2.04 -11.81
CA GLY A 245 -4.01 -3.09 -10.88
C GLY A 245 -4.26 -4.43 -11.58
N TYR A 246 -4.98 -4.39 -12.70
CA TYR A 246 -5.23 -5.56 -13.54
C TYR A 246 -3.92 -6.12 -14.12
N ARG A 247 -3.09 -5.27 -14.71
CA ARG A 247 -1.84 -5.68 -15.37
C ARG A 247 -0.84 -6.30 -14.40
N ALA A 248 -0.63 -5.68 -13.24
CA ALA A 248 0.29 -6.18 -12.23
C ALA A 248 -0.13 -7.57 -11.73
N THR A 249 -1.43 -7.76 -11.54
CA THR A 249 -2.00 -9.02 -11.05
C THR A 249 -1.98 -10.10 -12.13
N SER A 250 -2.35 -9.78 -13.37
CA SER A 250 -2.26 -10.71 -14.50
C SER A 250 -0.83 -11.18 -14.74
N ALA A 251 0.15 -10.27 -14.72
CA ALA A 251 1.56 -10.61 -14.87
C ALA A 251 2.10 -11.49 -13.74
N ALA A 252 1.58 -11.34 -12.51
CA ALA A 252 1.90 -12.22 -11.39
C ALA A 252 1.34 -13.63 -11.60
N LEU A 253 0.08 -13.73 -12.06
CA LEU A 253 -0.61 -15.00 -12.26
C LEU A 253 -0.05 -15.80 -13.45
N GLU A 254 0.58 -15.15 -14.42
CA GLU A 254 1.27 -15.79 -15.55
C GLU A 254 2.64 -16.40 -15.18
N ARG A 255 3.10 -16.24 -13.93
CA ARG A 255 4.38 -16.76 -13.45
C ARG A 255 4.21 -17.69 -12.25
N PRO A 256 3.58 -18.87 -12.42
CA PRO A 256 3.29 -19.78 -11.29
C PRO A 256 4.55 -20.21 -10.52
N GLY A 257 5.72 -20.26 -11.16
CA GLY A 257 6.98 -20.57 -10.48
C GLY A 257 7.51 -19.48 -9.53
N GLU A 258 6.91 -18.29 -9.54
CA GLU A 258 7.22 -17.21 -8.58
C GLU A 258 6.29 -17.22 -7.35
N TRP A 259 5.28 -18.09 -7.32
CA TRP A 259 4.33 -18.20 -6.21
C TRP A 259 4.87 -19.06 -5.07
N PRO A 260 4.60 -18.69 -3.80
CA PRO A 260 5.00 -19.51 -2.66
C PRO A 260 4.21 -20.82 -2.64
N VAL A 261 4.84 -21.87 -2.12
CA VAL A 261 4.18 -23.14 -1.80
C VAL A 261 3.88 -23.24 -0.30
N ALA A 262 3.03 -24.19 0.08
CA ALA A 262 2.70 -24.41 1.49
C ALA A 262 3.97 -24.67 2.31
N GLY A 263 4.14 -23.92 3.40
CA GLY A 263 5.32 -23.98 4.27
C GLY A 263 6.43 -22.97 3.92
N ASP A 264 6.31 -22.24 2.80
CA ASP A 264 7.23 -21.18 2.46
C ASP A 264 7.17 -20.00 3.44
N GLU A 265 8.28 -19.27 3.53
CA GLU A 265 8.40 -18.07 4.37
C GLU A 265 8.87 -16.84 3.57
N GLY A 266 8.39 -15.68 3.99
CA GLY A 266 8.81 -14.36 3.57
C GLY A 266 7.89 -13.74 2.51
N VAL A 267 8.47 -12.83 1.74
CA VAL A 267 7.76 -12.03 0.73
C VAL A 267 8.19 -12.45 -0.67
N TYR A 268 7.22 -12.69 -1.53
CA TYR A 268 7.32 -13.13 -2.93
C TYR A 268 6.78 -12.03 -3.86
N PRO A 269 7.10 -12.05 -5.17
CA PRO A 269 8.01 -12.97 -5.85
C PRO A 269 9.46 -12.74 -5.44
N LYS A 270 10.25 -13.81 -5.29
CA LYS A 270 11.68 -13.73 -5.01
C LYS A 270 12.47 -13.90 -6.31
N ARG A 271 13.38 -12.99 -6.59
CA ARG A 271 14.21 -13.01 -7.81
C ARG A 271 15.69 -12.89 -7.48
N ARG A 272 16.52 -13.70 -8.12
CA ARG A 272 17.97 -13.60 -7.98
C ARG A 272 18.49 -12.38 -8.72
N VAL A 273 19.22 -11.53 -8.02
CA VAL A 273 19.86 -10.32 -8.55
C VAL A 273 21.32 -10.26 -8.15
N ILE A 274 22.09 -9.49 -8.91
CA ILE A 274 23.48 -9.16 -8.62
C ILE A 274 23.54 -7.67 -8.30
N VAL A 275 23.90 -7.36 -7.06
CA VAL A 275 24.12 -6.00 -6.55
C VAL A 275 25.53 -5.54 -6.90
N ARG A 276 25.66 -4.28 -7.31
CA ARG A 276 26.93 -3.65 -7.68
C ARG A 276 27.05 -2.26 -7.09
N VAL A 277 28.28 -1.84 -6.85
CA VAL A 277 28.63 -0.47 -6.46
C VAL A 277 29.49 0.16 -7.56
N GLU A 278 29.02 1.28 -8.12
CA GLU A 278 29.77 2.15 -9.02
C GLU A 278 30.74 3.00 -8.20
N ARG A 279 32.00 2.56 -8.14
CA ARG A 279 33.05 3.15 -7.28
C ARG A 279 33.25 4.66 -7.49
N GLU A 280 33.13 5.11 -8.73
CA GLU A 280 33.29 6.51 -9.13
C GLU A 280 32.21 7.41 -8.52
N ARG A 281 30.98 6.90 -8.37
CA ARG A 281 29.83 7.63 -7.80
C ARG A 281 29.74 7.46 -6.29
N CYS A 282 30.39 6.45 -5.71
CA CYS A 282 30.36 6.20 -4.27
C CYS A 282 31.17 7.26 -3.52
N ILE A 283 30.54 8.02 -2.63
CA ILE A 283 31.21 9.06 -1.81
C ILE A 283 31.60 8.58 -0.41
N GLY A 284 31.45 7.28 -0.11
CA GLY A 284 31.85 6.72 1.18
C GLY A 284 30.98 7.12 2.38
N CYS A 285 29.78 7.66 2.16
CA CYS A 285 28.90 8.16 3.23
C CYS A 285 28.35 7.09 4.20
N GLY A 286 28.57 5.79 3.92
CA GLY A 286 28.12 4.70 4.78
C GLY A 286 26.61 4.41 4.79
N ALA A 287 25.78 5.14 4.04
CA ALA A 287 24.32 4.94 4.02
C ALA A 287 23.89 3.50 3.72
N CYS A 288 24.64 2.78 2.86
CA CYS A 288 24.38 1.37 2.58
C CYS A 288 24.58 0.45 3.78
N LEU A 289 25.53 0.75 4.69
CA LEU A 289 25.75 -0.02 5.92
C LEU A 289 24.59 0.16 6.91
N VAL A 290 23.89 1.29 6.85
CA VAL A 290 22.70 1.56 7.68
C VAL A 290 21.45 0.88 7.11
N GLN A 291 21.33 0.83 5.78
CA GLN A 291 20.09 0.46 5.10
C GLN A 291 20.02 -1.00 4.65
N ALA A 292 21.18 -1.64 4.47
CA ALA A 292 21.28 -3.03 4.02
C ALA A 292 21.32 -4.00 5.21
N PRO A 293 21.04 -5.29 4.98
CA PRO A 293 21.30 -6.34 5.97
C PRO A 293 22.74 -6.27 6.50
N PRO A 294 22.96 -6.51 7.81
CA PRO A 294 24.28 -6.50 8.41
C PRO A 294 25.27 -7.38 7.63
N GLY A 295 26.46 -6.85 7.37
CA GLY A 295 27.54 -7.56 6.68
C GLY A 295 27.45 -7.54 5.15
N MET A 296 26.35 -7.07 4.53
CA MET A 296 26.22 -7.02 3.07
C MET A 296 27.15 -6.01 2.40
N PHE A 297 27.44 -4.89 3.09
CA PHE A 297 28.38 -3.87 2.62
C PHE A 297 29.45 -3.62 3.67
N VAL A 298 30.66 -3.34 3.19
CA VAL A 298 31.78 -2.82 3.98
C VAL A 298 32.34 -1.58 3.29
N LEU A 299 33.10 -0.76 4.03
CA LEU A 299 33.94 0.27 3.42
C LEU A 299 35.36 -0.29 3.30
N ASP A 300 35.98 -0.11 2.14
CA ASP A 300 37.38 -0.46 1.94
C ASP A 300 38.33 0.60 2.52
N ALA A 301 39.64 0.42 2.30
CA ALA A 301 40.68 1.32 2.80
C ALA A 301 40.56 2.75 2.25
N GLU A 302 39.98 2.93 1.06
CA GLU A 302 39.71 4.23 0.45
C GLU A 302 38.33 4.79 0.85
N GLY A 303 37.63 4.13 1.79
CA GLY A 303 36.32 4.52 2.27
C GLY A 303 35.19 4.27 1.27
N LYS A 304 35.40 3.47 0.23
CA LYS A 304 34.38 3.16 -0.79
C LYS A 304 33.58 1.93 -0.37
N ALA A 305 32.28 1.96 -0.65
CA ALA A 305 31.41 0.83 -0.37
C ALA A 305 31.75 -0.35 -1.29
N VAL A 306 31.90 -1.52 -0.70
CA VAL A 306 32.10 -2.80 -1.38
C VAL A 306 30.98 -3.74 -0.93
N VAL A 307 30.32 -4.37 -1.90
CA VAL A 307 29.32 -5.41 -1.63
C VAL A 307 30.06 -6.73 -1.37
N THR A 308 29.87 -7.31 -0.19
CA THR A 308 30.53 -8.57 0.22
C THR A 308 29.78 -9.78 -0.35
N THR A 309 28.46 -9.65 -0.49
CA THR A 309 27.56 -10.70 -0.97
C THR A 309 26.79 -10.17 -2.18
N PRO A 310 27.38 -10.16 -3.38
CA PRO A 310 26.79 -9.51 -4.55
C PRO A 310 25.53 -10.25 -5.05
N GLU A 311 25.51 -11.57 -4.96
CA GLU A 311 24.30 -12.35 -5.27
C GLU A 311 23.29 -12.23 -4.13
N GLN A 312 22.08 -11.81 -4.46
CA GLN A 312 21.00 -11.61 -3.50
C GLN A 312 19.71 -12.21 -4.04
N GLU A 313 18.89 -12.74 -3.14
CA GLU A 313 17.50 -13.07 -3.43
C GLU A 313 16.62 -11.88 -3.03
N TRP A 314 15.94 -11.29 -4.00
CA TRP A 314 15.26 -10.01 -3.84
C TRP A 314 13.75 -10.17 -3.97
N SER A 315 13.02 -9.75 -2.93
CA SER A 315 11.58 -9.51 -2.95
C SER A 315 11.26 -8.04 -3.30
N PRO A 316 10.02 -7.68 -3.68
CA PRO A 316 9.65 -6.28 -3.94
C PRO A 316 9.91 -5.32 -2.77
N THR A 317 9.97 -5.83 -1.54
CA THR A 317 10.19 -5.05 -0.32
C THR A 317 11.67 -4.91 0.05
N GLY A 318 12.57 -5.65 -0.62
CA GLY A 318 14.01 -5.51 -0.43
C GLY A 318 14.61 -4.27 -1.12
N GLY A 319 15.92 -4.09 -0.97
CA GLY A 319 16.68 -3.12 -1.78
C GLY A 319 16.56 -1.66 -1.35
N GLY A 320 16.11 -1.39 -0.12
CA GLY A 320 16.09 -0.03 0.45
C GLY A 320 17.44 0.67 0.34
N PHE A 321 18.56 -0.04 0.52
CA PHE A 321 19.91 0.50 0.36
C PHE A 321 20.21 1.08 -1.04
N ILE A 322 19.47 0.67 -2.09
CA ILE A 322 19.56 1.27 -3.42
C ILE A 322 18.85 2.63 -3.44
N ARG A 323 17.60 2.66 -2.97
CA ARG A 323 16.77 3.88 -2.93
C ARG A 323 17.37 4.97 -2.04
N HIS A 324 18.06 4.57 -0.98
CA HIS A 324 18.66 5.48 -0.01
C HIS A 324 20.14 5.81 -0.31
N CYS A 325 20.67 5.39 -1.46
CA CYS A 325 22.00 5.80 -1.90
C CYS A 325 21.93 7.23 -2.50
N PRO A 326 22.49 8.26 -1.85
CA PRO A 326 22.31 9.65 -2.27
C PRO A 326 22.94 9.97 -3.64
N THR A 327 23.90 9.15 -4.08
CA THR A 327 24.60 9.32 -5.35
C THR A 327 24.19 8.32 -6.41
N TYR A 328 23.20 7.47 -6.12
CA TYR A 328 22.76 6.38 -6.99
C TYR A 328 23.89 5.44 -7.42
N ALA A 329 24.90 5.29 -6.55
CA ALA A 329 26.07 4.46 -6.81
C ALA A 329 25.78 2.96 -6.69
N ILE A 330 24.62 2.55 -6.18
CA ILE A 330 24.28 1.14 -5.98
C ILE A 330 23.20 0.76 -6.99
N SER A 331 23.40 -0.36 -7.67
CA SER A 331 22.42 -0.92 -8.60
C SER A 331 22.27 -2.42 -8.41
N ALA A 332 21.19 -2.98 -8.91
CA ALA A 332 20.93 -4.42 -8.91
C ALA A 332 20.37 -4.85 -10.28
N ARG A 333 20.87 -5.97 -10.81
CA ARG A 333 20.44 -6.53 -12.10
C ARG A 333 20.02 -7.98 -11.96
N PRO A 334 19.01 -8.47 -12.71
CA PRO A 334 18.65 -9.88 -12.70
C PRO A 334 19.86 -10.78 -13.02
N ALA A 335 20.05 -11.84 -12.24
CA ALA A 335 21.20 -12.75 -12.41
C ALA A 335 21.22 -13.40 -13.81
N ALA A 336 20.04 -13.71 -14.38
CA ALA A 336 19.90 -14.25 -15.73
C ALA A 336 20.42 -13.31 -16.84
N ALA A 337 20.28 -11.98 -16.67
CA ALA A 337 20.74 -10.99 -17.65
C ALA A 337 22.28 -10.83 -17.66
N VAL A 338 22.95 -11.18 -16.57
CA VAL A 338 24.41 -11.10 -16.47
C VAL A 338 25.10 -12.27 -17.19
N ALA A 339 24.49 -13.45 -17.20
CA ALA A 339 25.00 -14.62 -17.93
C ALA A 339 25.01 -14.42 -19.46
N GLU A 340 24.03 -13.68 -19.99
CA GLU A 340 23.94 -13.39 -21.43
C GLU A 340 24.95 -12.33 -21.89
N THR A 341 25.32 -11.41 -21.00
CA THR A 341 26.34 -10.39 -21.29
C THR A 341 27.73 -11.01 -21.34
N LEU A 342 28.04 -11.96 -20.45
CA LEU A 342 29.31 -12.70 -20.42
C LEU A 342 29.49 -13.62 -21.64
N ARG A 343 28.40 -14.16 -22.20
CA ARG A 343 28.43 -14.97 -23.43
C ARG A 343 28.63 -14.15 -24.71
N ARG A 344 28.33 -12.85 -24.69
CA ARG A 344 28.51 -11.95 -25.85
C ARG A 344 29.87 -11.23 -25.85
N SER A 345 30.60 -11.29 -24.74
CA SER A 345 31.93 -10.70 -24.57
C SER A 345 33.07 -11.73 -24.53
N GLY A 346 32.77 -12.99 -24.88
CA GLY A 346 33.71 -14.12 -24.88
C GLY A 346 34.06 -14.60 -26.28
#